data_AF-J9FJT7-F1
#
_entry.id   AF-J9FJT7-F1
#
_cell.length_a   1.000
_cell.length_b   1.000
_cell.length_c   1.000
_cell.angle_alpha   90.00
_cell.angle_beta   90.00
_cell.angle_gamma   90.00
#
_symmetry.space_group_name_H-M   'P 1'
#
loop_
_entity.id
_entity.type
_entity.pdbx_description
1 polymer ?
#
loop_
_entity_poly.entity_id
_entity_poly.type
_entity_poly.pdbx_seq_one_letter_code
_entity_poly.pdbx_strand_id
1 'polypeptide(L)'
;SGVALRLYRAGLQVAMTDLDKPTAIRRTVCFSQAIIHGEMQVEDVIARKAETPAQAEQLMVEHVIAVLPDPEGKMIAALHPDAVVDAILAKKNLGTTIHDAPVVIGVGPGFTAGVDCHAVVETMRGHYMGRVIHQGSAIPNTAIPGLIGGFAGERVLRAPADGIFHQLLDIGAVVKQGDIAATVDGLPVICTLDGVLRGILPDGTPVFKGMKSGDIDPRDVVDHC
;
A
#
# COMPACT_ATOMS: atom_id res chain seq x y z
N SER A 1 3.86 -4.00 -2.26
CA SER A 1 3.99 -5.43 -2.61
C SER A 1 3.96 -5.72 -4.09
N GLY A 2 2.91 -5.38 -4.85
CA GLY A 2 2.81 -5.80 -6.27
C GLY A 2 4.00 -5.37 -7.14
N VAL A 3 4.50 -4.14 -6.96
CA VAL A 3 5.74 -3.67 -7.59
C VAL A 3 6.95 -4.49 -7.15
N ALA A 4 7.17 -4.62 -5.84
CA ALA A 4 8.26 -5.41 -5.27
C ALA A 4 8.27 -6.87 -5.75
N LEU A 5 7.09 -7.51 -5.81
CA LEU A 5 6.91 -8.87 -6.30
C LEU A 5 7.34 -8.99 -7.78
N ARG A 6 6.99 -8.00 -8.62
CA ARG A 6 7.38 -8.00 -10.02
C ARG A 6 8.89 -7.82 -10.21
N LEU A 7 9.52 -6.95 -9.42
CA LEU A 7 10.97 -6.73 -9.42
C LEU A 7 11.72 -7.97 -8.94
N TYR A 8 11.28 -8.55 -7.82
CA TYR A 8 11.82 -9.80 -7.28
C TYR A 8 11.78 -10.93 -8.31
N ARG A 9 10.62 -11.14 -8.96
CA ARG A 9 10.46 -12.13 -10.03
C ARG A 9 11.27 -11.84 -11.30
N ALA A 10 11.74 -10.60 -11.47
CA ALA A 10 12.66 -10.24 -12.55
C ALA A 10 14.14 -10.49 -12.17
N GLY A 11 14.41 -11.05 -10.99
CA GLY A 11 15.76 -11.38 -10.51
C GLY A 11 16.45 -10.22 -9.80
N LEU A 12 15.71 -9.15 -9.45
CA LEU A 12 16.27 -8.03 -8.70
C LEU A 12 16.25 -8.32 -7.21
N GLN A 13 17.26 -7.82 -6.52
CA GLN A 13 17.27 -7.71 -5.06
C GLN A 13 16.36 -6.56 -4.64
N VAL A 14 15.50 -6.80 -3.64
CA VAL A 14 14.47 -5.82 -3.25
C VAL A 14 14.50 -5.60 -1.74
N ALA A 15 14.71 -4.35 -1.37
CA ALA A 15 14.38 -3.81 -0.06
C ALA A 15 13.15 -2.90 -0.16
N MET A 16 12.33 -2.92 0.87
CA MET A 16 11.15 -2.07 1.02
C MET A 16 11.24 -1.30 2.33
N THR A 17 10.80 -0.04 2.31
CA THR A 17 10.56 0.75 3.52
C THR A 17 9.06 0.99 3.69
N ASP A 18 8.59 1.07 4.93
CA ASP A 18 7.21 1.44 5.28
C ASP A 18 7.20 2.12 6.67
N LEU A 19 6.02 2.52 7.14
CA LEU A 19 5.79 3.04 8.49
C LEU A 19 6.13 1.99 9.56
N ASP A 20 6.52 2.44 10.76
CA ASP A 20 6.69 1.57 11.93
C ASP A 20 5.43 0.73 12.23
N LYS A 21 4.26 1.33 11.97
CA LYS A 21 2.94 0.70 12.08
C LYS A 21 2.24 0.83 10.73
N PRO A 22 2.40 -0.15 9.82
CA PRO A 22 1.83 -0.08 8.48
C PRO A 22 0.31 0.03 8.51
N THR A 23 -0.24 0.91 7.68
CA THR A 23 -1.69 1.18 7.59
C THR A 23 -2.32 0.51 6.36
N ALA A 24 -1.71 -0.57 5.87
CA ALA A 24 -2.24 -1.32 4.74
C ALA A 24 -3.64 -1.85 5.05
N ILE A 25 -4.61 -1.52 4.18
CA ILE A 25 -5.99 -2.00 4.30
C ILE A 25 -6.08 -3.46 3.84
N ARG A 26 -5.41 -3.84 2.76
CA ARG A 26 -5.38 -5.22 2.24
C ARG A 26 -4.18 -5.98 2.80
N ARG A 27 -4.19 -6.22 4.11
CA ARG A 27 -3.04 -6.74 4.88
C ARG A 27 -2.54 -8.10 4.40
N THR A 28 -3.46 -8.98 4.01
CA THR A 28 -3.18 -10.36 3.56
C THR A 28 -2.26 -10.44 2.33
N VAL A 29 -2.12 -9.34 1.58
CA VAL A 29 -1.28 -9.25 0.37
C VAL A 29 -0.18 -8.20 0.50
N CYS A 30 0.18 -7.81 1.73
CA CYS A 30 1.11 -6.72 2.03
C CYS A 30 2.39 -7.20 2.73
N PHE A 31 3.54 -7.12 2.04
CA PHE A 31 4.84 -7.44 2.65
C PHE A 31 5.17 -6.58 3.88
N SER A 32 4.58 -5.39 4.01
CA SER A 32 4.75 -4.56 5.20
C SER A 32 4.26 -5.22 6.49
N GLN A 33 3.42 -6.25 6.42
CA GLN A 33 3.08 -7.07 7.59
C GLN A 33 4.30 -7.76 8.22
N ALA A 34 5.41 -7.93 7.49
CA ALA A 34 6.66 -8.42 8.04
C ALA A 34 7.21 -7.50 9.14
N ILE A 35 6.93 -6.19 9.11
CA ILE A 35 7.34 -5.26 10.19
C ILE A 35 6.71 -5.65 11.53
N ILE A 36 5.47 -6.14 11.49
CA ILE A 36 4.69 -6.50 12.68
C ILE A 36 4.98 -7.95 13.11
N HIS A 37 5.04 -8.86 12.16
CA HIS A 37 5.11 -10.31 12.43
C HIS A 37 6.51 -10.92 12.28
N GLY A 38 7.50 -10.14 11.85
CA GLY A 38 8.87 -10.58 11.54
C GLY A 38 9.01 -11.16 10.13
N GLU A 39 7.98 -11.82 9.62
CA GLU A 39 7.94 -12.41 8.28
C GLU A 39 6.54 -12.26 7.67
N MET A 40 6.47 -12.16 6.34
CA MET A 40 5.21 -12.22 5.60
C MET A 40 5.43 -12.93 4.26
N GLN A 41 4.57 -13.89 3.94
CA GLN A 41 4.50 -14.51 2.62
C GLN A 41 3.36 -13.89 1.81
N VAL A 42 3.65 -13.49 0.57
CA VAL A 42 2.63 -13.08 -0.41
C VAL A 42 2.85 -13.90 -1.66
N GLU A 43 1.83 -14.66 -2.06
CA GLU A 43 1.96 -15.71 -3.08
C GLU A 43 3.09 -16.69 -2.69
N ASP A 44 4.06 -16.92 -3.55
CA ASP A 44 5.21 -17.80 -3.35
C ASP A 44 6.45 -17.06 -2.80
N VAL A 45 6.35 -15.76 -2.53
CA VAL A 45 7.51 -14.93 -2.15
C VAL A 45 7.47 -14.55 -0.68
N ILE A 46 8.62 -14.68 -0.02
CA ILE A 46 8.81 -14.38 1.40
C ILE A 46 9.48 -13.01 1.54
N ALA A 47 8.96 -12.21 2.48
CA ALA A 47 9.57 -10.98 2.95
C ALA A 47 9.83 -11.07 4.46
N ARG A 48 10.95 -10.51 4.91
CA ARG A 48 11.35 -10.51 6.33
C ARG A 48 11.69 -9.10 6.80
N LYS A 49 11.45 -8.86 8.09
CA LYS A 49 11.87 -7.64 8.74
C LYS A 49 13.39 -7.57 8.81
N ALA A 50 13.94 -6.42 8.43
CA ALA A 50 15.31 -6.03 8.77
C ALA A 50 15.29 -4.77 9.64
N GLU A 51 16.14 -4.73 10.65
CA GLU A 51 16.32 -3.57 11.54
C GLU A 51 17.50 -2.70 11.10
N THR A 52 18.40 -3.24 10.27
CA THR A 52 19.62 -2.55 9.84
C THR A 52 19.90 -2.74 8.34
N PRO A 53 20.66 -1.84 7.69
CA PRO A 53 21.10 -2.01 6.31
C PRO A 53 21.81 -3.34 6.07
N ALA A 54 22.73 -3.74 6.97
CA ALA A 54 23.47 -4.99 6.85
C ALA A 54 22.55 -6.22 6.90
N GLN A 55 21.50 -6.21 7.75
CA GLN A 55 20.51 -7.28 7.76
C GLN A 55 19.69 -7.31 6.47
N ALA A 56 19.32 -6.13 5.95
CA ALA A 56 18.58 -6.04 4.69
C ALA A 56 19.41 -6.58 3.51
N GLU A 57 20.69 -6.22 3.43
CA GLU A 57 21.63 -6.75 2.44
C GLU A 57 21.75 -8.27 2.53
N GLN A 58 21.91 -8.81 3.74
CA GLN A 58 21.97 -10.26 3.93
C GLN A 58 20.71 -10.96 3.41
N LEU A 59 19.52 -10.46 3.79
CA LEU A 59 18.25 -11.02 3.31
C LEU A 59 18.14 -10.96 1.78
N MET A 60 18.54 -9.85 1.18
CA MET A 60 18.53 -9.69 -0.27
C MET A 60 19.48 -10.66 -0.99
N VAL A 61 20.66 -10.95 -0.42
CA VAL A 61 21.59 -11.99 -0.94
C VAL A 61 20.95 -13.37 -0.85
N GLU A 62 20.23 -13.65 0.23
CA GLU A 62 19.46 -14.88 0.43
C GLU A 62 18.19 -14.97 -0.43
N HIS A 63 17.97 -14.02 -1.34
CA HIS A 63 16.77 -13.92 -2.18
C HIS A 63 15.48 -13.83 -1.34
N VAL A 64 15.51 -13.04 -0.27
CA VAL A 64 14.35 -12.68 0.54
C VAL A 64 14.11 -11.18 0.41
N ILE A 65 12.86 -10.74 0.29
CA ILE A 65 12.55 -9.32 0.28
C ILE A 65 12.79 -8.76 1.69
N ALA A 66 13.70 -7.79 1.82
CA ALA A 66 13.92 -7.10 3.09
C ALA A 66 12.86 -6.01 3.28
N VAL A 67 12.28 -5.90 4.48
CA VAL A 67 11.30 -4.86 4.81
C VAL A 67 11.74 -4.14 6.08
N LEU A 68 11.90 -2.82 5.98
CA LEU A 68 12.41 -1.98 7.06
C LEU A 68 11.33 -0.99 7.55
N PRO A 69 11.14 -0.84 8.87
CA PRO A 69 10.38 0.27 9.43
C PRO A 69 11.21 1.55 9.32
N ASP A 70 11.00 2.30 8.24
CA ASP A 70 11.74 3.52 7.91
C ASP A 70 10.81 4.53 7.22
N PRO A 71 9.95 5.21 7.98
CA PRO A 71 8.96 6.14 7.43
C PRO A 71 9.59 7.34 6.72
N GLU A 72 10.84 7.67 7.02
CA GLU A 72 11.57 8.82 6.47
C GLU A 72 12.44 8.44 5.27
N GLY A 73 12.54 7.16 4.90
CA GLY A 73 13.35 6.69 3.77
C GLY A 73 14.87 6.85 3.97
N LYS A 74 15.34 6.96 5.21
CA LYS A 74 16.77 7.10 5.56
C LYS A 74 17.63 5.93 5.06
N MET A 75 17.04 4.75 4.92
CA MET A 75 17.71 3.53 4.46
C MET A 75 18.13 3.61 2.99
N ILE A 76 17.51 4.46 2.18
CA ILE A 76 17.90 4.67 0.78
C ILE A 76 19.37 5.11 0.70
N ALA A 77 19.76 6.10 1.51
CA ALA A 77 21.13 6.60 1.53
C ALA A 77 22.12 5.57 2.08
N ALA A 78 21.69 4.69 2.97
CA ALA A 78 22.56 3.67 3.58
C ALA A 78 22.76 2.44 2.67
N LEU A 79 21.74 2.07 1.89
CA LEU A 79 21.77 0.91 1.00
C LEU A 79 22.37 1.21 -0.38
N HIS A 80 22.45 2.48 -0.76
CA HIS A 80 22.95 2.91 -2.08
C HIS A 80 22.36 2.11 -3.26
N PRO A 81 21.02 2.03 -3.39
CA PRO A 81 20.40 1.17 -4.40
C PRO A 81 20.65 1.70 -5.81
N ASP A 82 20.68 0.78 -6.79
CA ASP A 82 20.72 1.15 -8.21
C ASP A 82 19.43 1.87 -8.66
N ALA A 83 18.32 1.59 -7.99
CA ALA A 83 17.03 2.19 -8.28
C ALA A 83 16.16 2.40 -7.03
N VAL A 84 15.42 3.51 -7.02
CA VAL A 84 14.35 3.81 -6.05
C VAL A 84 13.01 3.85 -6.79
N VAL A 85 12.01 3.17 -6.24
CA VAL A 85 10.64 3.23 -6.74
C VAL A 85 9.73 3.75 -5.62
N ASP A 86 9.29 5.01 -5.73
CA ASP A 86 8.32 5.55 -4.81
C ASP A 86 6.91 5.06 -5.18
N ALA A 87 6.49 4.02 -4.46
CA ALA A 87 5.17 3.40 -4.56
C ALA A 87 4.28 3.69 -3.35
N ILE A 88 4.52 4.79 -2.62
CA ILE A 88 3.71 5.19 -1.45
C ILE A 88 2.28 5.58 -1.87
N LEU A 89 2.11 6.06 -3.11
CA LEU A 89 0.82 6.48 -3.68
C LEU A 89 0.14 7.62 -2.89
N ALA A 90 0.93 8.47 -2.22
CA ALA A 90 0.45 9.61 -1.42
C ALA A 90 -0.25 10.72 -2.22
N LYS A 91 -0.24 10.63 -3.57
CA LYS A 91 -0.81 11.62 -4.51
C LYS A 91 -0.11 12.98 -4.49
N LYS A 92 1.02 13.06 -3.80
CA LYS A 92 1.95 14.18 -3.70
C LYS A 92 3.34 13.63 -3.40
N ASN A 93 4.38 14.34 -3.80
CA ASN A 93 5.75 14.01 -3.40
C ASN A 93 5.93 14.29 -1.90
N LEU A 94 6.46 13.32 -1.15
CA LEU A 94 6.72 13.43 0.29
C LEU A 94 8.19 13.70 0.64
N GLY A 95 9.08 13.74 -0.35
CA GLY A 95 10.51 13.93 -0.13
C GLY A 95 11.41 13.22 -1.14
N THR A 96 10.85 12.38 -2.01
CA THR A 96 11.58 11.69 -3.07
C THR A 96 12.20 12.68 -4.04
N THR A 97 13.47 12.47 -4.36
CA THR A 97 14.22 13.32 -5.29
C THR A 97 14.82 12.50 -6.42
N ILE A 98 15.09 13.16 -7.55
CA ILE A 98 15.75 12.52 -8.69
C ILE A 98 17.18 12.04 -8.37
N HIS A 99 17.73 12.44 -7.22
CA HIS A 99 19.08 12.11 -6.77
C HIS A 99 19.13 10.97 -5.75
N ASP A 100 17.99 10.40 -5.37
CA ASP A 100 17.93 9.33 -4.36
C ASP A 100 18.62 8.04 -4.83
N ALA A 101 18.72 7.83 -6.14
CA ALA A 101 19.42 6.72 -6.77
C ALA A 101 19.75 7.04 -8.25
N PRO A 102 20.62 6.24 -8.92
CA PRO A 102 20.85 6.36 -10.36
C PRO A 102 19.57 6.27 -11.21
N VAL A 103 18.58 5.49 -10.76
CA VAL A 103 17.25 5.44 -11.36
C VAL A 103 16.19 5.72 -10.29
N VAL A 104 15.26 6.63 -10.57
CA VAL A 104 14.19 7.01 -9.63
C VAL A 104 12.88 6.98 -10.38
N ILE A 105 11.91 6.22 -9.88
CA ILE A 105 10.60 6.04 -10.51
C ILE A 105 9.52 6.48 -9.53
N GLY A 106 8.72 7.48 -9.93
CA GLY A 106 7.52 7.87 -9.21
C GLY A 106 6.31 7.08 -9.69
N VAL A 107 5.48 6.54 -8.79
CA VAL A 107 4.28 5.79 -9.16
C VAL A 107 3.03 6.64 -8.94
N GLY A 108 2.38 7.03 -10.03
CA GLY A 108 1.13 7.80 -10.02
C GLY A 108 1.31 9.31 -9.88
N PRO A 109 0.22 10.04 -9.58
CA PRO A 109 0.26 11.50 -9.46
C PRO A 109 1.06 11.95 -8.25
N GLY A 110 1.60 13.16 -8.33
CA GLY A 110 2.47 13.74 -7.31
C GLY A 110 3.93 13.84 -7.72
N PHE A 111 4.30 13.24 -8.85
CA PHE A 111 5.65 13.28 -9.42
C PHE A 111 5.65 13.84 -10.84
N THR A 112 6.79 14.42 -11.23
CA THR A 112 7.07 14.92 -12.57
C THR A 112 8.39 14.35 -13.06
N ALA A 113 8.36 13.62 -14.18
CA ALA A 113 9.56 13.08 -14.81
C ALA A 113 10.46 14.21 -15.32
N GLY A 114 11.75 14.11 -15.03
CA GLY A 114 12.77 15.15 -15.27
C GLY A 114 12.89 16.20 -14.17
N VAL A 115 12.06 16.12 -13.12
CA VAL A 115 12.11 17.03 -11.96
C VAL A 115 12.25 16.23 -10.66
N ASP A 116 11.23 15.46 -10.32
CA ASP A 116 11.20 14.66 -9.09
C ASP A 116 11.84 13.28 -9.28
N CYS A 117 11.81 12.76 -10.51
CA CYS A 117 12.20 11.39 -10.82
C CYS A 117 12.58 11.24 -12.30
N HIS A 118 13.15 10.10 -12.68
CA HIS A 118 13.54 9.79 -14.05
C HIS A 118 12.37 9.29 -14.92
N ALA A 119 11.37 8.67 -14.30
CA ALA A 119 10.15 8.25 -14.98
C ALA A 119 8.95 8.22 -14.02
N VAL A 120 7.76 8.45 -14.55
CA VAL A 120 6.50 8.30 -13.82
C VAL A 120 5.68 7.15 -14.40
N VAL A 121 5.11 6.30 -13.56
CA VAL A 121 4.18 5.24 -13.99
C VAL A 121 2.73 5.70 -13.79
N GLU A 122 1.93 5.65 -14.85
CA GLU A 122 0.50 5.99 -14.78
C GLU A 122 -0.29 4.96 -13.95
N THR A 123 -1.14 5.44 -13.05
CA THR A 123 -1.94 4.61 -12.12
C THR A 123 -3.45 4.81 -12.25
N MET A 124 -3.90 5.80 -13.02
CA MET A 124 -5.31 6.02 -13.33
C MET A 124 -5.85 4.84 -14.12
N ARG A 125 -7.03 4.36 -13.72
CA ARG A 125 -7.75 3.34 -14.47
C ARG A 125 -8.17 3.90 -15.82
N GLY A 126 -7.78 3.21 -16.89
CA GLY A 126 -8.07 3.61 -18.26
C GLY A 126 -6.98 3.13 -19.22
N HIS A 127 -7.00 3.68 -20.43
CA HIS A 127 -6.14 3.27 -21.54
C HIS A 127 -4.64 3.41 -21.29
N TYR A 128 -4.24 4.29 -20.36
CA TYR A 128 -2.85 4.60 -20.10
C TYR A 128 -2.30 3.93 -18.83
N MET A 129 -3.10 3.12 -18.12
CA MET A 129 -2.62 2.44 -16.90
C MET A 129 -1.32 1.67 -17.18
N GLY A 130 -0.31 1.86 -16.32
CA GLY A 130 0.99 1.22 -16.43
C GLY A 130 1.92 1.83 -17.48
N ARG A 131 1.49 2.86 -18.21
CA ARG A 131 2.35 3.58 -19.15
C ARG A 131 3.50 4.24 -18.40
N VAL A 132 4.70 4.12 -18.94
CA VAL A 132 5.90 4.82 -18.48
C VAL A 132 5.96 6.20 -19.16
N ILE A 133 6.03 7.24 -18.35
CA ILE A 133 6.07 8.64 -18.76
C ILE A 133 7.49 9.15 -18.48
N HIS A 134 8.23 9.46 -19.55
CA HIS A 134 9.59 9.98 -19.46
C HIS A 134 9.66 11.52 -19.41
N GLN A 135 8.55 12.21 -19.67
CA GLN A 135 8.45 13.65 -19.58
C GLN A 135 7.03 14.03 -19.13
N GLY A 136 6.93 14.83 -18.06
CA GLY A 136 5.65 15.23 -17.47
C GLY A 136 5.18 14.31 -16.33
N SER A 137 3.89 14.36 -16.01
CA SER A 137 3.28 13.71 -14.83
C SER A 137 2.14 12.77 -15.21
N ALA A 138 1.80 11.84 -14.31
CA ALA A 138 0.59 11.03 -14.41
C ALA A 138 -0.68 11.88 -14.26
N ILE A 139 -1.82 11.33 -14.67
CA ILE A 139 -3.14 11.95 -14.52
C ILE A 139 -3.39 12.31 -13.04
N PRO A 140 -3.84 13.54 -12.73
CA PRO A 140 -4.13 13.97 -11.37
C PRO A 140 -5.12 13.05 -10.62
N ASN A 141 -5.01 13.01 -9.30
CA ASN A 141 -5.91 12.24 -8.45
C ASN A 141 -7.36 12.76 -8.59
N THR A 142 -8.27 11.91 -9.07
CA THR A 142 -9.70 12.25 -9.19
C THR A 142 -10.47 12.12 -7.88
N ALA A 143 -9.89 11.47 -6.87
CA ALA A 143 -10.55 11.06 -5.63
C ALA A 143 -11.75 10.10 -5.81
N ILE A 144 -12.02 9.65 -7.03
CA ILE A 144 -13.11 8.72 -7.35
C ILE A 144 -12.55 7.29 -7.40
N PRO A 145 -13.00 6.39 -6.51
CA PRO A 145 -12.58 4.99 -6.57
C PRO A 145 -13.05 4.31 -7.86
N GLY A 146 -12.25 3.36 -8.36
CA GLY A 146 -12.65 2.53 -9.48
C GLY A 146 -13.83 1.62 -9.14
N LEU A 147 -14.63 1.30 -10.16
CA LEU A 147 -15.76 0.37 -10.08
C LEU A 147 -15.31 -1.07 -9.82
N ILE A 148 -16.01 -1.75 -8.91
CA ILE A 148 -15.92 -3.19 -8.66
C ILE A 148 -17.34 -3.71 -8.48
N GLY A 149 -17.75 -4.70 -9.28
CA GLY A 149 -19.12 -5.24 -9.22
C GLY A 149 -20.23 -4.19 -9.43
N GLY A 150 -19.94 -3.08 -10.12
CA GLY A 150 -20.89 -1.98 -10.32
C GLY A 150 -20.85 -0.86 -9.28
N PHE A 151 -20.06 -1.00 -8.21
CA PHE A 151 -19.98 -0.02 -7.11
C PHE A 151 -18.61 0.68 -7.06
N ALA A 152 -18.59 1.96 -6.67
CA ALA A 152 -17.38 2.78 -6.64
C ALA A 152 -17.06 3.25 -5.22
N GLY A 153 -17.67 4.35 -4.77
CA GLY A 153 -17.42 4.95 -3.45
C GLY A 153 -18.10 4.18 -2.33
N GLU A 154 -19.22 3.54 -2.64
CA GLU A 154 -20.07 2.80 -1.72
C GLU A 154 -19.32 1.63 -1.09
N ARG A 155 -18.35 1.04 -1.77
CA ARG A 155 -17.58 -0.09 -1.22
C ARG A 155 -16.53 0.32 -0.19
N VAL A 156 -16.25 1.62 -0.05
CA VAL A 156 -15.17 2.13 0.78
C VAL A 156 -15.71 2.49 2.16
N LEU A 157 -15.23 1.78 3.19
CA LEU A 157 -15.53 2.12 4.58
C LEU A 157 -14.65 3.28 5.04
N ARG A 158 -15.23 4.18 5.82
CA ARG A 158 -14.57 5.37 6.34
C ARG A 158 -14.77 5.51 7.83
N ALA A 159 -13.75 5.99 8.53
CA ALA A 159 -13.83 6.29 9.96
C ALA A 159 -14.89 7.39 10.23
N PRO A 160 -15.83 7.18 11.16
CA PRO A 160 -16.89 8.16 11.45
C PRO A 160 -16.41 9.37 12.28
N ALA A 161 -15.28 9.24 12.98
CA ALA A 161 -14.69 10.25 13.85
C ALA A 161 -13.16 10.14 13.87
N ASP A 162 -12.52 11.10 14.54
CA ASP A 162 -11.12 11.00 14.94
C ASP A 162 -11.01 10.06 16.14
N GLY A 163 -9.95 9.25 16.21
CA GLY A 163 -9.74 8.36 17.35
C GLY A 163 -8.93 7.12 17.01
N ILE A 164 -9.10 6.07 17.83
CA ILE A 164 -8.49 4.77 17.60
C ILE A 164 -9.50 3.85 16.92
N PHE A 165 -9.06 3.20 15.85
CA PHE A 165 -9.83 2.20 15.12
C PHE A 165 -9.81 0.87 15.86
N HIS A 166 -10.99 0.42 16.30
CA HIS A 166 -11.19 -0.85 16.98
C HIS A 166 -11.88 -1.84 16.04
N GLN A 167 -11.15 -2.86 15.62
CA GLN A 167 -11.60 -3.83 14.64
C GLN A 167 -12.59 -4.83 15.28
N LEU A 168 -13.72 -5.09 14.62
CA LEU A 168 -14.71 -6.10 15.05
C LEU A 168 -14.84 -7.27 14.08
N LEU A 169 -14.65 -7.02 12.78
CA LEU A 169 -14.64 -8.02 11.71
C LEU A 169 -13.27 -8.01 11.01
N ASP A 170 -12.91 -9.12 10.37
CA ASP A 170 -11.62 -9.25 9.67
C ASP A 170 -11.77 -9.52 8.16
N ILE A 171 -10.65 -9.38 7.45
CA ILE A 171 -10.56 -9.66 6.02
C ILE A 171 -11.07 -11.08 5.74
N GLY A 172 -11.96 -11.21 4.76
CA GLY A 172 -12.62 -12.46 4.40
C GLY A 172 -14.00 -12.66 5.06
N ALA A 173 -14.42 -11.79 5.99
CA ALA A 173 -15.77 -11.83 6.54
C ALA A 173 -16.82 -11.50 5.48
N VAL A 174 -17.83 -12.36 5.33
CA VAL A 174 -19.06 -12.06 4.57
C VAL A 174 -19.90 -11.11 5.41
N VAL A 175 -20.33 -10.00 4.82
CA VAL A 175 -21.06 -8.92 5.49
C VAL A 175 -22.33 -8.56 4.72
N LYS A 176 -23.30 -8.05 5.48
CA LYS A 176 -24.50 -7.40 4.99
C LYS A 176 -24.44 -5.90 5.20
N GLN A 177 -25.15 -5.16 4.35
CA GLN A 177 -25.37 -3.74 4.58
C GLN A 177 -25.98 -3.53 5.97
N GLY A 178 -25.38 -2.65 6.77
CA GLY A 178 -25.76 -2.37 8.15
C GLY A 178 -24.92 -3.09 9.20
N ASP A 179 -24.14 -4.11 8.84
CA ASP A 179 -23.20 -4.76 9.77
C ASP A 179 -22.16 -3.77 10.28
N ILE A 180 -21.63 -4.01 11.48
CA ILE A 180 -20.60 -3.16 12.09
C ILE A 180 -19.24 -3.83 11.94
N ALA A 181 -18.37 -3.29 11.09
CA ALA A 181 -17.05 -3.84 10.84
C ALA A 181 -16.01 -3.44 11.91
N ALA A 182 -16.21 -2.28 12.54
CA ALA A 182 -15.32 -1.69 13.52
C ALA A 182 -16.02 -0.58 14.31
N THR A 183 -15.35 -0.03 15.32
CA THR A 183 -15.74 1.22 15.98
C THR A 183 -14.58 2.22 16.01
N VAL A 184 -14.91 3.51 16.08
CA VAL A 184 -13.95 4.60 16.32
C VAL A 184 -14.57 5.54 17.33
N ASP A 185 -13.92 5.70 18.48
CA ASP A 185 -14.44 6.53 19.60
C ASP A 185 -15.91 6.17 19.97
N GLY A 186 -16.19 4.87 20.01
CA GLY A 186 -17.53 4.34 20.29
C GLY A 186 -18.55 4.45 19.15
N LEU A 187 -18.22 5.13 18.04
CA LEU A 187 -19.10 5.23 16.87
C LEU A 187 -18.87 4.08 15.88
N PRO A 188 -19.93 3.49 15.31
CA PRO A 188 -19.82 2.32 14.43
C PRO A 188 -19.29 2.70 13.03
N VAL A 189 -18.40 1.86 12.50
CA VAL A 189 -18.01 1.82 11.08
C VAL A 189 -18.95 0.83 10.39
N ILE A 190 -19.98 1.35 9.74
CA ILE A 190 -21.09 0.56 9.19
C ILE A 190 -20.75 0.08 7.77
N CYS A 191 -20.96 -1.20 7.50
CA CYS A 191 -20.92 -1.79 6.17
C CYS A 191 -22.00 -1.19 5.28
N THR A 192 -21.58 -0.64 4.16
CA THR A 192 -22.42 0.15 3.24
C THR A 192 -23.06 -0.68 2.13
N LEU A 193 -22.62 -1.94 1.94
CA LEU A 193 -23.15 -2.88 0.96
C LEU A 193 -22.87 -4.33 1.38
N ASP A 194 -23.58 -5.26 0.76
CA ASP A 194 -23.38 -6.71 0.90
C ASP A 194 -22.11 -7.16 0.17
N GLY A 195 -21.40 -8.15 0.72
CA GLY A 195 -20.26 -8.79 0.05
C GLY A 195 -19.23 -9.32 1.03
N VAL A 196 -17.96 -9.29 0.65
CA VAL A 196 -16.86 -9.72 1.54
C VAL A 196 -15.98 -8.54 1.92
N LEU A 197 -15.64 -8.40 3.19
CA LEU A 197 -14.65 -7.44 3.65
C LEU A 197 -13.27 -7.82 3.08
N ARG A 198 -12.85 -7.15 2.02
CA ARG A 198 -11.59 -7.47 1.32
C ARG A 198 -10.37 -6.72 1.85
N GLY A 199 -10.60 -5.86 2.83
CA GLY A 199 -9.57 -5.06 3.46
C GLY A 199 -10.15 -4.19 4.56
N ILE A 200 -9.38 -4.02 5.62
CA ILE A 200 -9.73 -3.22 6.81
C ILE A 200 -8.44 -2.76 7.48
N LEU A 201 -8.45 -1.62 8.17
CA LEU A 201 -7.30 -1.15 8.94
C LEU A 201 -6.98 -2.09 10.11
N PRO A 202 -5.69 -2.22 10.50
CA PRO A 202 -5.32 -2.95 11.71
C PRO A 202 -6.02 -2.36 12.94
N ASP A 203 -6.33 -3.22 13.91
CA ASP A 203 -6.76 -2.78 15.23
C ASP A 203 -5.74 -1.83 15.87
N GLY A 204 -6.21 -0.83 16.59
CA GLY A 204 -5.36 0.16 17.26
C GLY A 204 -4.81 1.26 16.34
N THR A 205 -5.22 1.30 15.07
CA THR A 205 -4.76 2.33 14.11
C THR A 205 -5.37 3.70 14.47
N PRO A 206 -4.55 4.76 14.66
CA PRO A 206 -5.07 6.13 14.76
C PRO A 206 -5.68 6.58 13.43
N VAL A 207 -6.89 7.12 13.49
CA VAL A 207 -7.65 7.56 12.31
C VAL A 207 -8.24 8.96 12.51
N PHE A 208 -8.52 9.62 11.39
CA PHE A 208 -9.29 10.86 11.35
C PHE A 208 -10.64 10.62 10.64
N LYS A 209 -11.63 11.47 10.91
CA LYS A 209 -12.95 11.40 10.31
C LYS A 209 -12.86 11.42 8.78
N GLY A 210 -13.46 10.42 8.14
CA GLY A 210 -13.46 10.26 6.69
C GLY A 210 -12.24 9.51 6.12
N MET A 211 -11.24 9.19 6.96
CA MET A 211 -10.11 8.36 6.58
C MET A 211 -10.61 7.01 6.07
N LYS A 212 -10.03 6.54 4.97
CA LYS A 212 -10.34 5.21 4.43
C LYS A 212 -9.93 4.15 5.45
N SER A 213 -10.90 3.36 5.91
CA SER A 213 -10.69 2.38 6.98
C SER A 213 -10.98 0.94 6.58
N GLY A 214 -11.61 0.73 5.42
CA GLY A 214 -11.87 -0.60 4.89
C GLY A 214 -12.40 -0.57 3.46
N ASP A 215 -12.64 -1.74 2.91
CA ASP A 215 -13.11 -1.94 1.54
C ASP A 215 -13.89 -3.26 1.45
N ILE A 216 -15.09 -3.22 0.88
CA ILE A 216 -15.93 -4.40 0.67
C ILE A 216 -15.86 -4.80 -0.82
N ASP A 217 -15.78 -6.10 -1.11
CA ASP A 217 -15.95 -6.62 -2.46
C ASP A 217 -17.41 -7.06 -2.68
N PRO A 218 -18.19 -6.32 -3.50
CA PRO A 218 -19.61 -6.65 -3.75
C PRO A 218 -19.79 -7.91 -4.60
N ARG A 219 -18.71 -8.49 -5.14
CA ARG A 219 -18.79 -9.72 -5.95
C ARG A 219 -18.93 -10.97 -5.10
N ASP A 220 -18.77 -10.86 -3.79
CA ASP A 220 -18.96 -11.93 -2.81
C ASP A 220 -18.10 -13.18 -3.06
N VAL A 221 -16.83 -12.97 -3.43
CA VAL A 221 -15.85 -14.04 -3.67
C VAL A 221 -14.69 -13.86 -2.71
N VAL A 222 -14.58 -14.77 -1.73
CA VAL A 222 -13.58 -14.71 -0.66
C VAL A 222 -12.14 -14.74 -1.21
N ASP A 223 -11.88 -15.53 -2.26
CA ASP A 223 -10.55 -15.64 -2.89
C ASP A 223 -10.01 -14.31 -3.47
N HIS A 224 -10.84 -13.28 -3.60
CA HIS A 224 -10.41 -11.93 -4.03
C HIS A 224 -9.84 -11.05 -2.91
N CYS A 225 -9.85 -11.53 -1.66
CA CYS A 225 -9.60 -10.74 -0.46
C CYS A 225 -8.12 -10.69 -0.07
#